data_AF-A0A8C4W3Y9-F1
#
_entry.id   AF-A0A8C4W3Y9-F1
#
_cell.length_a   1.000
_cell.length_b   1.000
_cell.length_c   1.000
_cell.angle_alpha   90.00
_cell.angle_beta   90.00
_cell.angle_gamma   90.00
#
_symmetry.space_group_name_H-M   'P 1'
#
loop_
_entity.id
_entity.type
_entity.pdbx_description
1 polymer ?
#
loop_
_entity_poly.entity_id
_entity_poly.type
_entity_poly.pdbx_seq_one_letter_code
_entity_poly.pdbx_strand_id
1 'polypeptide(L)'
;TLPQALGFCSEYQSPQTFCTLDYRPICGTDGNTYGNKCAFCRAGWIPSFTGQDTVCDGEYQKPPSVCTKDPHPVCGTDNKTYANKCFFCKAAW
;
A
#
# COMPACT_ATOMS: atom_id res chain seq x y z
N THR A 1 1.98 -5.92 15.20
CA THR A 1 0.81 -6.15 16.08
C THR A 1 -0.45 -5.98 15.27
N LEU A 2 -1.46 -6.83 15.49
CA LEU A 2 -2.61 -7.07 14.60
C LEU A 2 -3.95 -6.38 15.04
N PRO A 3 -4.00 -5.12 15.54
CA PRO A 3 -5.28 -4.55 15.99
C PRO A 3 -6.09 -3.86 14.88
N GLN A 4 -5.50 -3.54 13.72
CA GLN A 4 -6.22 -2.82 12.65
C GLN A 4 -7.08 -3.74 11.76
N ALA A 5 -6.79 -5.04 11.69
CA ALA A 5 -7.51 -5.98 10.83
C ALA A 5 -8.87 -6.41 11.40
N LEU A 6 -9.05 -6.47 12.72
CA LEU A 6 -10.26 -7.07 13.32
C LEU A 6 -11.57 -6.33 12.96
N GLY A 7 -11.55 -5.00 12.91
CA GLY A 7 -12.72 -4.20 12.50
C GLY A 7 -12.80 -4.03 10.97
N PHE A 8 -11.66 -3.76 10.34
CA PHE A 8 -11.59 -3.45 8.92
C PHE A 8 -11.94 -4.67 8.05
N CYS A 9 -11.53 -5.87 8.44
CA CYS A 9 -11.77 -7.11 7.71
C CYS A 9 -12.96 -7.92 8.23
N SER A 10 -13.78 -7.34 9.11
CA SER A 10 -14.92 -8.03 9.75
C SER A 10 -15.95 -8.61 8.76
N GLU A 11 -16.06 -8.03 7.56
CA GLU A 11 -16.93 -8.53 6.48
C GLU A 11 -16.41 -9.81 5.81
N TYR A 12 -15.13 -10.14 5.98
CA TYR A 12 -14.47 -11.30 5.37
C TYR A 12 -14.25 -12.39 6.43
N GLN A 13 -15.31 -13.16 6.70
CA GLN A 13 -15.35 -14.21 7.74
C GLN A 13 -14.58 -15.49 7.38
N SER A 14 -14.08 -15.62 6.15
CA SER A 14 -13.30 -16.76 5.66
C SER A 14 -12.16 -16.28 4.76
N PRO A 15 -11.07 -17.07 4.62
CA PRO A 15 -9.99 -16.75 3.71
C PRO A 15 -10.55 -16.56 2.29
N GLN A 16 -10.50 -15.32 1.81
CA GLN A 16 -11.04 -14.96 0.50
C GLN A 16 -10.26 -15.69 -0.58
N THR A 17 -10.91 -16.65 -1.26
CA THR A 17 -10.29 -17.38 -2.36
C THR A 17 -10.19 -16.50 -3.61
N PHE A 18 -11.11 -15.55 -3.76
CA PHE A 18 -11.19 -14.63 -4.89
C PHE A 18 -11.46 -13.20 -4.42
N CYS A 19 -10.89 -12.23 -5.13
CA CYS A 19 -11.15 -10.81 -4.95
C CYS A 19 -11.54 -10.20 -6.29
N THR A 20 -12.38 -9.18 -6.27
CA THR A 20 -12.62 -8.35 -7.46
C THR A 20 -11.36 -7.60 -7.84
N LEU A 21 -11.28 -7.11 -9.08
CA LEU A 21 -10.20 -6.26 -9.58
C LEU A 21 -10.50 -4.77 -9.43
N ASP A 22 -11.53 -4.40 -8.64
CA ASP A 22 -11.83 -3.00 -8.34
C ASP A 22 -10.62 -2.39 -7.61
N TYR A 23 -10.19 -1.20 -8.05
CA TYR A 23 -8.96 -0.60 -7.54
C TYR A 23 -9.26 0.50 -6.52
N ARG A 24 -9.08 0.15 -5.24
CA ARG A 24 -9.24 1.03 -4.06
C ARG A 24 -8.07 0.78 -3.11
N PRO A 25 -6.90 1.39 -3.39
CA PRO A 25 -5.64 1.04 -2.75
C PRO A 25 -5.68 1.30 -1.24
N ILE A 26 -5.09 0.38 -0.47
CA ILE A 26 -4.93 0.49 0.99
C ILE A 26 -3.45 0.30 1.33
N CYS A 27 -2.90 1.19 2.16
CA CYS A 27 -1.56 1.02 2.72
C CYS A 27 -1.65 0.16 3.99
N GLY A 28 -0.96 -0.98 3.97
CA GLY A 28 -0.85 -1.85 5.12
C GLY A 28 0.32 -1.51 6.02
N THR A 29 0.20 -1.93 7.29
CA THR A 29 1.25 -1.75 8.31
C THR A 29 2.50 -2.56 8.04
N ASP A 30 2.45 -3.44 7.04
CA ASP A 30 3.55 -4.25 6.51
C ASP A 30 4.29 -3.56 5.35
N GLY A 31 3.94 -2.29 5.04
CA GLY A 31 4.54 -1.51 3.96
C GLY A 31 3.99 -1.83 2.57
N ASN A 32 3.00 -2.72 2.47
CA ASN A 32 2.46 -3.14 1.19
C ASN A 32 1.24 -2.30 0.77
N THR A 33 1.14 -2.01 -0.53
CA THR A 33 -0.08 -1.45 -1.13
C THR A 33 -0.97 -2.57 -1.64
N TYR A 34 -2.18 -2.64 -1.12
CA TYR A 34 -3.17 -3.62 -1.50
C TYR A 34 -4.16 -3.02 -2.47
N GLY A 35 -4.37 -3.64 -3.63
CA GLY A 35 -5.23 -3.09 -4.68
C GLY A 35 -6.67 -2.84 -4.25
N ASN A 36 -7.17 -3.58 -3.25
CA ASN A 36 -8.44 -3.33 -2.59
C ASN A 36 -8.52 -4.01 -1.21
N LYS A 37 -9.65 -3.77 -0.53
CA LYS A 37 -9.97 -4.28 0.80
C LYS A 37 -9.94 -5.81 0.88
N CYS A 38 -10.45 -6.49 -0.15
CA CYS A 38 -10.40 -7.95 -0.21
C CYS A 38 -8.95 -8.46 -0.29
N ALA A 39 -8.13 -7.86 -1.16
CA ALA A 39 -6.72 -8.23 -1.29
C ALA A 39 -5.94 -8.00 0.01
N PHE A 40 -6.21 -6.88 0.70
CA PHE A 40 -5.67 -6.55 2.02
C PHE A 40 -6.04 -7.61 3.07
N CYS A 41 -7.34 -7.88 3.22
CA CYS A 41 -7.84 -8.80 4.23
C CYS A 41 -7.43 -10.25 3.97
N ARG A 42 -7.30 -10.64 2.70
CA ARG A 42 -6.75 -11.94 2.30
C ARG A 42 -5.27 -12.07 2.67
N ALA A 43 -4.48 -11.02 2.50
CA ALA A 43 -3.05 -11.08 2.81
C ALA A 43 -2.77 -11.16 4.31
N GLY A 44 -3.60 -10.54 5.16
CA GLY A 44 -3.53 -10.73 6.62
C GLY A 44 -3.77 -12.17 7.09
N TRP A 45 -4.28 -13.04 6.20
CA TRP A 45 -4.42 -14.48 6.41
C TRP A 45 -3.23 -15.31 5.85
N ILE A 46 -2.31 -14.69 5.10
CA ILE A 46 -1.11 -15.34 4.55
C ILE A 46 0.09 -14.94 5.42
N PRO A 47 0.96 -15.88 5.85
CA PRO A 47 2.17 -15.52 6.58
C PRO A 47 3.07 -14.62 5.72
N SER A 48 3.47 -13.49 6.31
CA SER A 48 4.10 -12.30 5.73
C SER A 48 5.11 -12.54 4.61
N PHE A 49 4.99 -11.75 3.54
CA PHE A 49 6.11 -11.42 2.65
C PHE A 49 6.49 -9.95 2.84
N THR A 50 7.79 -9.70 2.93
CA THR A 50 8.45 -8.42 3.20
C THR A 50 8.26 -7.44 2.03
N GLY A 51 7.59 -6.32 2.26
CA GLY A 51 7.59 -5.16 1.36
C GLY A 51 8.94 -4.43 1.44
N GLN A 52 9.47 -4.02 0.29
CA GLN A 52 10.85 -3.54 0.12
C GLN A 52 10.93 -2.02 -0.06
N ASP A 53 11.62 -1.37 0.88
CA ASP A 53 11.85 0.09 0.97
C ASP A 53 12.95 0.60 0.02
N THR A 54 12.82 0.41 -1.29
CA THR A 54 13.80 0.95 -2.26
C THR A 54 13.16 1.87 -3.30
N VAL A 55 12.01 2.46 -3.00
CA VAL A 55 11.24 3.21 -4.01
C VAL A 55 11.97 4.47 -4.50
N CYS A 56 12.63 5.25 -3.65
CA CYS A 56 13.23 6.53 -4.07
C CYS A 56 14.72 6.48 -4.45
N ASP A 57 15.43 5.38 -4.14
CA ASP A 57 16.90 5.32 -4.12
C ASP A 57 17.59 5.22 -5.48
N GLY A 58 16.87 5.34 -6.60
CA GLY A 58 17.46 5.23 -7.93
C GLY A 58 16.98 6.24 -8.98
N GLU A 59 15.84 6.91 -8.75
CA GLU A 59 15.17 7.71 -9.79
C GLU A 59 15.17 9.22 -9.47
N TYR A 60 15.34 9.58 -8.20
CA TYR A 60 15.35 10.98 -7.76
C TYR A 60 16.67 11.32 -7.05
N GLN A 61 17.56 12.04 -7.74
CA GLN A 61 18.77 12.62 -7.15
C GLN A 61 18.46 13.88 -6.31
N LYS A 62 17.23 14.38 -6.38
CA LYS A 62 16.68 15.56 -5.69
C LYS A 62 15.16 15.42 -5.56
N PRO A 63 14.52 16.12 -4.61
CA PRO A 63 13.06 16.08 -4.49
C PRO A 63 12.37 16.51 -5.81
N PRO A 64 11.36 15.76 -6.28
CA PRO A 64 10.62 16.12 -7.48
C PRO A 64 9.91 17.47 -7.32
N SER A 65 10.15 18.38 -8.27
CA SER A 65 9.49 19.69 -8.32
C SER A 65 8.07 19.59 -8.88
N VAL A 66 7.86 18.73 -9.88
CA VAL A 66 6.58 18.53 -10.58
C VAL A 66 6.23 17.04 -10.59
N CYS A 67 4.97 16.72 -10.31
CA CYS A 67 4.43 15.36 -10.35
C CYS A 67 3.26 15.27 -11.33
N THR A 68 3.17 14.16 -12.05
CA THR A 68 1.99 13.82 -12.84
C THR A 68 0.84 13.43 -11.91
N LYS A 69 -0.39 13.52 -12.41
CA LYS A 69 -1.60 13.06 -11.68
C LYS A 69 -1.98 11.62 -12.02
N ASP A 70 -1.09 10.89 -12.68
CA ASP A 70 -1.31 9.49 -13.05
C ASP A 70 -1.24 8.61 -11.79
N PRO A 71 -2.30 7.84 -11.47
CA PRO A 71 -2.40 7.12 -10.21
C PRO A 71 -1.64 5.79 -10.25
N HIS A 72 -0.55 5.73 -9.49
CA HIS A 72 0.27 4.54 -9.26
C HIS A 72 0.66 4.44 -7.78
N PRO A 73 -0.31 4.19 -6.90
CA PRO A 73 -0.16 4.43 -5.49
C PRO A 73 0.88 3.54 -4.84
N VAL A 74 1.57 4.12 -3.86
CA VAL A 74 2.62 3.47 -3.07
C VAL A 74 2.33 3.67 -1.58
N CYS A 75 2.76 2.71 -0.76
CA CYS A 75 2.63 2.75 0.69
C CYS A 75 3.97 3.22 1.23
N GLY A 76 3.96 4.33 1.96
CA GLY A 76 5.15 4.83 2.63
C GLY A 76 5.36 4.15 3.98
N THR A 77 6.60 4.19 4.46
CA THR A 77 6.97 3.74 5.81
C THR A 77 6.26 4.52 6.94
N ASP A 78 5.64 5.65 6.60
CA ASP A 78 4.78 6.44 7.48
C ASP A 78 3.30 6.00 7.48
N ASN A 79 3.00 4.81 6.94
CA ASN A 79 1.66 4.24 6.79
C ASN A 79 0.69 5.11 5.95
N LYS A 80 1.21 5.98 5.08
CA LYS A 80 0.38 6.75 4.15
C LYS A 80 0.39 6.15 2.75
N THR A 81 -0.78 6.15 2.12
CA THR A 81 -0.89 5.90 0.67
C THR A 81 -0.62 7.20 -0.07
N TYR A 82 0.38 7.18 -0.96
CA TYR A 82 0.70 8.29 -1.85
C TYR A 82 0.08 8.02 -3.21
N ALA A 83 -0.42 9.07 -3.88
CA ALA A 83 -1.09 8.92 -5.18
C ALA A 83 -0.18 8.30 -6.26
N ASN A 84 1.12 8.60 -6.21
CA ASN A 84 2.14 7.91 -6.97
C ASN A 84 3.52 8.07 -6.34
N LYS A 85 4.49 7.36 -6.91
CA LYS A 85 5.92 7.42 -6.55
C LYS A 85 6.47 8.85 -6.48
N CYS A 86 6.07 9.75 -7.38
CA CYS A 86 6.53 11.13 -7.35
C CYS A 86 6.04 11.86 -6.11
N PHE A 87 4.75 11.76 -5.76
CA PHE A 87 4.24 12.36 -4.53
C PHE A 87 4.85 11.75 -3.27
N PHE A 88 5.16 10.45 -3.28
CA PHE A 88 5.90 9.80 -2.21
C PHE A 88 7.31 10.36 -2.06
N CYS A 89 8.11 10.31 -3.13
CA CYS A 89 9.48 10.84 -3.13
C CYS A 89 9.53 12.37 -3.03
N LYS A 90 8.41 13.09 -3.10
CA LYS A 90 8.36 14.52 -2.76
C LYS A 90 8.18 14.76 -1.28
N ALA A 91 7.45 13.87 -0.60
CA ALA A 91 7.16 13.96 0.84
C ALA A 91 8.26 13.33 1.71
N ALA A 92 9.08 12.43 1.14
CA ALA A 92 10.16 11.72 1.83
C ALA A 92 11.47 12.52 1.96
N TRP A 93 11.51 13.79 1.52
CA TRP A 93 12.68 14.68 1.60
C TRP A 93 12.43 15.87 2.51
#